data_AF-A0A853DB03-F1
#
_entry.id   AF-A0A853DB03-F1
#
_cell.length_a   1.000
_cell.length_b   1.000
_cell.length_c   1.000
_cell.angle_alpha   90.00
_cell.angle_beta   90.00
_cell.angle_gamma   90.00
#
_symmetry.space_group_name_H-M   'P 1'
#
loop_
_entity.id
_entity.type
_entity.pdbx_description
1 polymer ?
#
loop_
_entity_poly.entity_id
_entity_poly.type
_entity_poly.pdbx_seq_one_letter_code
_entity_poly.pdbx_strand_id
1 'polypeptide(L)' 'MNKYLNTIVLAPITTNLKKYPTRVAVKHNEKKGMIAIDQIRTVDKIRIIKVFEPLSKSEIEKCKEVIKETFVD' A
#
# COMPACT_ATOMS: atom_id res chain seq x y z
N MET A 1 -15.89 -5.86 -3.42
CA MET A 1 -15.84 -4.38 -3.41
C MET A 1 -15.25 -3.82 -4.71
N ASN A 2 -13.97 -4.03 -5.00
CA ASN A 2 -13.30 -3.46 -6.17
C ASN A 2 -13.80 -3.99 -7.54
N LYS A 3 -14.63 -5.05 -7.57
CA LYS A 3 -15.25 -5.57 -8.79
C LYS A 3 -16.34 -4.64 -9.35
N TYR A 4 -17.09 -3.96 -8.49
CA TYR A 4 -18.29 -3.21 -8.88
C TYR A 4 -18.11 -1.68 -8.87
N LEU A 5 -17.12 -1.16 -8.13
CA LEU A 5 -16.83 0.28 -8.09
C LEU A 5 -15.88 0.69 -9.23
N ASN A 6 -16.04 1.90 -9.76
CA ASN A 6 -15.07 2.48 -10.72
C ASN A 6 -13.80 3.00 -10.05
N THR A 7 -13.77 3.03 -8.71
CA THR A 7 -12.63 3.47 -7.92
C THR A 7 -11.98 2.31 -7.16
N ILE A 8 -10.73 2.51 -6.76
CA ILE A 8 -9.96 1.61 -5.91
C ILE A 8 -9.28 2.39 -4.79
N VAL A 9 -9.25 1.81 -3.58
CA VAL A 9 -8.48 2.33 -2.45
C VAL A 9 -7.06 1.77 -2.54
N LEU A 10 -6.05 2.64 -2.48
CA LEU A 10 -4.65 2.27 -2.52
C LEU A 10 -3.81 3.10 -1.56
N ALA A 11 -2.65 2.57 -1.18
CA ALA A 11 -1.60 3.31 -0.46
C ALA A 11 -0.41 3.57 -1.40
N PRO A 12 0.15 4.78 -1.44
CA PRO A 12 1.29 5.09 -2.29
C PRO A 12 2.58 4.43 -1.74
N ILE A 13 3.47 4.09 -2.67
CA ILE A 13 4.84 3.64 -2.35
C ILE A 13 5.78 4.83 -2.52
N THR A 14 6.65 5.03 -1.54
CA THR A 14 7.72 6.02 -1.60
C THR A 14 9.09 5.33 -1.54
N THR A 15 10.07 5.87 -2.25
CA THR A 15 11.48 5.46 -2.15
C THR A 15 12.18 6.06 -0.94
N ASN A 16 11.52 6.96 -0.19
CA ASN A 16 12.06 7.54 1.02
C ASN A 16 12.04 6.50 2.16
N LEU A 17 13.23 6.03 2.53
CA LEU A 17 13.45 5.01 3.55
C LEU A 17 13.46 5.56 4.99
N LYS A 18 13.01 6.81 5.20
CA LYS A 18 12.78 7.32 6.56
C LYS A 18 11.79 6.40 7.28
N LYS A 19 12.20 5.95 8.46
CA LYS A 19 11.38 5.11 9.33
C LYS A 19 10.28 5.96 9.94
N TYR A 20 9.05 5.58 9.67
CA TYR A 20 7.86 6.09 10.34
C TYR A 20 7.04 4.87 10.79
N PRO A 21 6.38 4.92 11.96
CA PRO A 21 5.60 3.79 12.48
C PRO A 21 4.52 3.32 11.50
N THR A 22 3.88 4.27 10.80
CA THR A 22 2.82 4.03 9.83
C THR A 22 3.31 3.55 8.45
N ARG A 23 4.61 3.25 8.30
CA ARG A 23 5.18 2.83 7.01
C ARG A 23 5.68 1.41 7.02
N VAL A 24 5.30 0.66 5.98
CA VAL A 24 5.69 -0.74 5.83
C VAL A 24 6.78 -0.85 4.77
N ALA A 25 7.92 -1.41 5.15
CA ALA A 25 9.01 -1.69 4.22
C ALA A 25 8.63 -2.86 3.32
N VAL A 26 8.75 -2.66 2.01
CA VAL A 26 8.47 -3.68 0.99
C VAL A 26 9.58 -3.73 -0.04
N LYS A 27 9.81 -4.92 -0.60
CA LYS A 27 10.70 -5.10 -1.75
C LYS A 27 9.85 -5.44 -2.95
N HIS A 28 9.61 -4.44 -3.80
CA HIS A 28 8.73 -4.58 -4.95
C HIS A 28 9.48 -4.27 -6.24
N ASN A 29 9.45 -5.20 -7.20
CA ASN A 29 10.13 -5.08 -8.50
C ASN A 29 11.62 -4.70 -8.36
N GLU A 30 12.35 -5.49 -7.54
CA GLU A 30 13.77 -5.31 -7.19
C GLU A 30 14.14 -4.01 -6.45
N LYS A 31 13.16 -3.12 -6.24
CA LYS A 31 13.36 -1.85 -5.53
C LYS A 31 12.87 -1.95 -4.10
N LYS A 32 13.65 -1.37 -3.18
CA LYS A 32 13.23 -1.15 -1.80
C LYS A 32 12.36 0.09 -1.74
N GLY A 33 11.18 -0.04 -1.16
CA GLY A 33 10.25 1.06 -0.97
C GLY A 33 9.54 0.95 0.37
N MET A 34 8.84 2.01 0.73
CA MET A 34 7.98 2.07 1.90
C MET A 34 6.55 2.33 1.43
N ILE A 35 5.61 1.49 1.85
CA ILE A 35 4.18 1.77 1.68
C ILE A 35 3.79 2.78 2.76
N ALA A 36 3.25 3.93 2.35
CA ALA A 36 2.76 4.96 3.23
C ALA A 36 1.28 4.72 3.56
N ILE A 37 1.01 4.01 4.67
CA ILE A 37 -0.35 3.66 5.10
C ILE A 37 -1.13 4.89 5.53
N ASP A 38 -0.45 5.90 6.07
CA ASP A 38 -1.00 7.22 6.41
C ASP A 38 -1.52 7.99 5.18
N GLN A 39 -1.10 7.61 3.97
CA GLN A 39 -1.44 8.28 2.72
C GLN A 39 -2.42 7.47 1.85
N ILE A 40 -3.21 6.58 2.47
CA ILE A 40 -4.26 5.86 1.76
C ILE A 40 -5.20 6.84 1.05
N ARG A 41 -5.47 6.58 -0.23
CA ARG A 41 -6.36 7.38 -1.06
C ARG A 41 -7.13 6.54 -2.04
N THR A 42 -8.24 7.09 -2.49
CA THR A 42 -9.08 6.49 -3.53
C THR A 42 -8.70 7.07 -4.89
N VAL A 43 -8.54 6.23 -5.90
CA VAL A 43 -8.31 6.65 -7.30
C VAL A 43 -9.29 5.97 -8.23
N ASP A 44 -9.61 6.62 -9.34
CA ASP A 44 -10.36 5.98 -10.43
C ASP A 44 -9.51 4.91 -11.12
N LYS A 45 -10.13 3.78 -11.49
CA LYS A 45 -9.53 2.68 -12.22
C LYS A 45 -8.92 3.12 -13.56
N ILE A 46 -9.47 4.14 -14.21
CA ILE A 46 -8.91 4.67 -15.47
C ILE A 46 -7.48 5.20 -15.31
N ARG A 47 -7.06 5.55 -14.09
CA ARG A 47 -5.70 6.05 -13.80
C ARG A 47 -4.68 4.92 -13.63
N ILE A 48 -5.12 3.66 -13.62
CA ILE A 48 -4.25 2.49 -13.47
C ILE A 48 -3.77 2.09 -14.86
N ILE A 49 -2.52 2.43 -15.16
CA ILE A 49 -1.90 2.12 -16.46
C ILE A 49 -1.31 0.71 -16.46
N LYS A 50 -0.76 0.28 -15.31
CA LYS A 50 -0.07 -1.01 -15.18
C LYS A 50 -0.22 -1.55 -13.76
N VAL A 51 -0.43 -2.87 -13.66
CA VAL A 51 -0.42 -3.62 -12.41
C VAL A 51 0.84 -4.49 -12.41
N PHE A 52 1.50 -4.55 -11.26
CA PHE A 52 2.70 -5.36 -11.05
C PHE A 52 2.38 -6.60 -10.20
N GLU A 53 3.41 -7.30 -9.78
CA GLU A 53 3.31 -8.49 -8.95
C GLU A 53 2.60 -8.22 -7.61
N PRO A 54 1.93 -9.22 -7.03
CA PRO A 54 1.37 -9.08 -5.69
C PRO A 54 2.48 -8.96 -4.63
N LEU A 55 2.14 -8.35 -3.50
CA LEU A 55 2.99 -8.38 -2.30
C LEU A 55 3.08 -9.81 -1.74
N SER A 56 4.18 -10.11 -1.05
CA SER A 56 4.31 -11.38 -0.33
C SER A 56 3.31 -11.46 0.83
N LYS A 57 2.96 -12.68 1.25
CA LYS A 57 2.06 -12.89 2.41
C LYS A 57 2.55 -12.17 3.66
N SER A 58 3.87 -12.16 3.89
CA SER A 58 4.47 -11.49 5.05
C SER A 58 4.34 -9.97 5.02
N GLU A 59 4.43 -9.36 3.83
CA GLU A 59 4.24 -7.92 3.66
C GLU A 59 2.76 -7.55 3.83
N ILE A 60 1.85 -8.39 3.33
CA ILE A 60 0.41 -8.20 3.50
C ILE A 60 0.01 -8.22 4.97
N GLU A 61 0.51 -9.17 5.76
CA GLU A 61 0.21 -9.22 7.20
C GLU A 61 0.73 -8.00 7.95
N LYS A 62 1.97 -7.56 7.67
CA LYS A 62 2.50 -6.31 8.23
C LYS A 62 1.68 -5.09 7.84
N CYS A 63 1.21 -5.01 6.59
CA CYS A 63 0.31 -3.93 6.17
C CYS A 63 -0.99 -3.93 6.97
N LYS A 64 -1.61 -5.10 7.21
CA LYS A 64 -2.84 -5.18 8.01
C LYS A 64 -2.60 -4.76 9.47
N GLU A 65 -1.50 -5.19 10.06
CA GLU A 65 -1.12 -4.82 11.43
C GLU A 65 -0.97 -3.31 11.56
N VAL A 66 -0.19 -2.68 10.68
CA VAL A 66 0.01 -1.23 10.71
C VAL A 66 -1.28 -0.46 10.40
N ILE A 67 -2.15 -0.96 9.50
CA ILE A 67 -3.48 -0.36 9.27
C ILE A 67 -4.31 -0.40 10.56
N LYS A 68 -4.30 -1.53 11.27
CA LYS A 68 -5.02 -1.69 12.54
C LYS A 68 -4.50 -0.72 13.59
N GLU A 69 -3.18 -0.66 13.79
CA GLU A 69 -2.52 0.25 14.73
C GLU A 69 -2.74 1.74 14.38
N THR A 70 -2.84 2.08 13.10
CA THR A 70 -2.96 3.49 12.67
C THR A 70 -4.40 4.01 12.70
N PHE A 71 -5.40 3.16 12.42
CA PHE A 71 -6.78 3.60 12.15
C PHE A 71 -7.86 2.92 13.00
N VAL A 72 -7.52 1.91 13.80
CA VAL A 72 -8.50 1.12 14.55
C VAL A 72 -8.22 1.11 16.05
N ASP A 73 -7.00 0.78 16.44
CA ASP A 73 -6.55 0.84 17.83
C ASP A 73 -6.15 2.28 18.22
#